data_AF-A0A9D4W5M8-F1
#
_entry.id   AF-A0A9D4W5M8-F1
#
_cell.length_a   1.000
_cell.length_b   1.000
_cell.length_c   1.000
_cell.angle_alpha   90.00
_cell.angle_beta   90.00
_cell.angle_gamma   90.00
#
_symmetry.space_group_name_H-M   'P 1'
#
loop_
_entity.id
_entity.type
_entity.pdbx_description
1 polymer ?
#
loop_
_entity_poly.entity_id
_entity_poly.type
_entity_poly.pdbx_seq_one_letter_code
_entity_poly.pdbx_strand_id
1 'polypeptide(L)'
;MRKLEDQGVNISKHHKQTIQYILPHEHEKLSQVESLVVDGATAIPLPMVESLLGPYMVFLSSIVNGYEGTECSLLLKLVRRLAYGGLLLKSVVALASKALGELGM
;
A
#
# COMPACT_ATOMS: atom_id res chain seq x y z
N MET A 1 31.22 13.73 15.39
CA MET A 1 30.65 13.23 14.12
C MET A 1 29.93 11.92 14.40
N ARG A 2 28.60 11.87 14.20
CA ARG A 2 27.78 10.68 14.51
C ARG A 2 28.02 9.61 13.44
N LYS A 3 28.35 8.38 13.85
CA LYS A 3 28.39 7.21 12.97
C LYS A 3 26.98 6.99 12.42
N LEU A 4 26.83 7.06 11.10
CA LEU A 4 25.63 6.59 10.40
C LEU A 4 25.62 5.07 10.54
N GLU A 5 24.60 4.56 11.21
CA GLU A 5 24.34 3.13 11.31
C GLU A 5 24.08 2.58 9.92
N ASP A 6 24.86 1.58 9.54
CA ASP A 6 24.68 0.79 8.33
C ASP A 6 23.37 -0.01 8.51
N GLN A 7 22.25 0.55 8.03
CA GLN A 7 20.96 -0.14 8.00
C GLN A 7 21.02 -1.23 6.93
N GLY A 8 21.76 -2.30 7.23
CA GLY A 8 21.86 -3.48 6.37
C GLY A 8 20.50 -4.16 6.26
N VAL A 9 20.03 -4.35 5.03
CA VAL A 9 18.85 -5.18 4.77
C VAL A 9 19.23 -6.63 5.06
N ASN A 10 18.59 -7.24 6.07
CA ASN A 10 18.81 -8.65 6.40
C ASN A 10 17.97 -9.54 5.47
N ILE A 11 18.64 -10.26 4.55
CA ILE A 11 18.00 -11.21 3.63
C ILE A 11 18.24 -12.63 4.15
N SER A 12 17.22 -13.25 4.73
CA SER A 12 17.28 -14.61 5.27
C SER A 12 17.02 -15.65 4.17
N LYS A 13 18.02 -16.49 3.85
CA LYS A 13 17.92 -17.54 2.82
C LYS A 13 17.58 -18.94 3.36
N HIS A 14 17.30 -19.04 4.67
CA HIS A 14 17.06 -20.32 5.34
C HIS A 14 15.67 -20.93 5.08
N HIS A 15 14.73 -20.16 4.53
CA HIS A 15 13.39 -20.63 4.16
C HIS A 15 13.09 -20.23 2.72
N LYS A 16 12.25 -21.02 2.04
CA LYS A 16 11.79 -20.71 0.69
C LYS A 16 10.80 -19.54 0.76
N GLN A 17 11.15 -18.42 0.13
CA GLN A 17 10.27 -17.27 -0.06
C GLN A 17 9.75 -17.29 -1.49
N THR A 18 8.43 -17.20 -1.67
CA THR A 18 7.81 -17.22 -2.99
C THR A 18 7.15 -15.87 -3.24
N ILE A 19 7.53 -15.22 -4.33
CA ILE A 19 6.86 -14.02 -4.83
C ILE A 19 6.00 -14.46 -6.00
N GLN A 20 4.71 -14.18 -5.93
CA GLN A 20 3.76 -14.50 -6.99
C GLN A 20 3.02 -13.24 -7.41
N TYR A 21 2.94 -13.05 -8.73
CA TYR A 21 2.05 -12.06 -9.31
C TYR A 21 0.68 -12.69 -9.51
N ILE A 22 -0.36 -11.98 -9.09
CA ILE A 22 -1.74 -12.38 -9.28
C ILE A 22 -2.51 -11.26 -9.95
N LEU A 23 -3.53 -11.62 -10.71
CA LEU A 23 -4.45 -10.63 -11.24
C LEU A 23 -5.45 -10.23 -10.14
N PRO A 24 -5.88 -8.97 -10.06
CA PRO A 24 -6.79 -8.50 -9.03
C PRO A 24 -8.10 -9.30 -8.91
N HIS A 25 -8.60 -9.89 -10.01
CA HIS A 25 -9.81 -10.72 -9.99
C HIS A 25 -9.59 -12.10 -9.34
N GLU A 26 -8.36 -12.59 -9.28
CA GLU A 26 -8.01 -13.89 -8.70
C GLU A 26 -7.69 -13.80 -7.19
N HIS A 27 -8.30 -12.84 -6.49
CA HIS A 27 -8.13 -12.57 -5.07
C HIS A 27 -8.32 -13.80 -4.15
N GLU A 28 -9.07 -14.82 -4.57
CA GLU A 28 -9.24 -16.09 -3.84
C GLU A 28 -7.91 -16.82 -3.57
N LYS A 29 -6.91 -16.63 -4.44
CA LYS A 29 -5.57 -17.22 -4.29
C LYS A 29 -4.75 -16.57 -3.16
N LEU A 30 -5.22 -15.45 -2.60
CA LEU A 30 -4.53 -14.71 -1.53
C LEU A 30 -4.73 -15.31 -0.13
N SER A 31 -5.55 -16.35 0.02
CA SER A 31 -5.82 -16.97 1.33
C SER A 31 -4.55 -17.46 2.07
N GLN A 32 -3.49 -17.77 1.35
CA GLN A 32 -2.24 -18.29 1.90
C GLN A 32 -1.10 -17.26 1.97
N VAL A 33 -1.33 -16.00 1.56
CA VAL A 33 -0.26 -15.00 1.56
C VAL A 33 -0.12 -14.35 2.94
N GLU A 34 1.13 -14.10 3.34
CA GLU A 34 1.44 -13.34 4.55
C GLU A 34 1.35 -11.83 4.30
N SER A 35 1.71 -11.40 3.08
CA SER A 35 1.62 -10.02 2.66
C SER A 35 1.22 -9.87 1.20
N LEU A 36 0.52 -8.77 0.92
CA LEU A 36 0.11 -8.33 -0.41
C LEU A 36 0.70 -6.94 -0.67
N VAL A 37 1.29 -6.74 -1.85
CA VAL A 37 1.75 -5.43 -2.32
C VAL A 37 0.99 -5.08 -3.58
N VAL A 38 0.34 -3.92 -3.58
CA VAL A 38 -0.39 -3.37 -4.74
C VAL A 38 0.28 -2.08 -5.14
N ASP A 39 0.84 -2.08 -6.35
CA ASP A 39 1.36 -0.87 -6.96
C ASP A 39 0.32 -0.19 -7.85
N GLY A 40 0.21 1.14 -7.75
CA GLY A 40 -0.80 1.92 -8.47
C GLY A 40 -2.23 1.60 -8.05
N ALA A 41 -2.52 1.52 -6.74
CA ALA A 41 -3.85 1.17 -6.23
C ALA A 41 -4.99 2.08 -6.73
N THR A 42 -4.69 3.33 -7.15
CA THR A 42 -5.64 4.26 -7.79
C THR A 42 -6.17 3.79 -9.14
N ALA A 43 -5.43 2.93 -9.85
CA ALA A 43 -5.83 2.39 -11.15
C ALA A 43 -6.83 1.23 -11.03
N ILE A 44 -6.97 0.66 -9.82
CA ILE A 44 -7.88 -0.46 -9.57
C ILE A 44 -9.23 0.09 -9.09
N PRO A 45 -10.37 -0.38 -9.63
CA PRO A 45 -11.68 0.02 -9.15
C PRO A 45 -11.84 -0.22 -7.65
N LEU A 46 -12.39 0.75 -6.92
CA LEU A 46 -12.54 0.68 -5.45
C LEU A 46 -13.17 -0.65 -4.94
N PRO A 47 -14.24 -1.19 -5.53
CA PRO A 47 -14.82 -2.46 -5.06
C PRO A 47 -13.84 -3.64 -5.16
N MET A 48 -12.97 -3.61 -6.18
CA MET A 48 -11.96 -4.65 -6.38
C MET A 48 -10.81 -4.48 -5.39
N VAL A 49 -10.41 -3.24 -5.08
CA VAL A 49 -9.44 -3.00 -4.00
C VAL A 49 -9.97 -3.50 -2.66
N GLU A 50 -11.25 -3.28 -2.35
CA GLU A 50 -11.89 -3.80 -1.14
C GLU A 50 -11.84 -5.33 -1.08
N SER A 51 -12.05 -6.04 -2.19
CA SER A 51 -11.93 -7.51 -2.24
C SER A 51 -10.49 -8.04 -2.06
N LEU A 52 -9.48 -7.19 -2.29
CA LEU A 52 -8.07 -7.54 -2.06
C LEU A 52 -7.65 -7.35 -0.60
N LEU A 53 -8.47 -6.70 0.22
CA LEU A 53 -8.20 -6.54 1.65
C LEU A 53 -8.61 -7.81 2.39
N GLY A 54 -7.62 -8.49 2.95
CA GLY A 54 -7.80 -9.72 3.72
C GLY A 54 -7.14 -9.66 5.10
N PRO A 55 -7.11 -10.79 5.82
CA PRO A 55 -6.48 -10.91 7.14
C PRO A 55 -4.94 -11.00 7.07
N TYR A 56 -4.31 -10.36 6.08
CA TYR A 56 -2.86 -10.33 5.84
C TYR A 56 -2.37 -8.88 5.71
N MET A 57 -1.05 -8.68 5.75
CA MET A 57 -0.49 -7.33 5.67
C MET A 57 -0.58 -6.79 4.24
N VAL A 58 -1.33 -5.71 4.03
CA VAL A 58 -1.49 -5.08 2.71
C VAL A 58 -0.68 -3.79 2.63
N PHE A 59 0.16 -3.70 1.61
CA PHE A 59 0.87 -2.48 1.21
C PHE A 59 0.22 -1.93 -0.06
N LEU A 60 -0.20 -0.67 -0.02
CA LEU A 60 -0.76 0.05 -1.17
C LEU A 60 0.18 1.21 -1.52
N SER A 61 0.64 1.27 -2.76
CA SER A 61 1.30 2.46 -3.32
C SER A 61 0.42 3.11 -4.37
N SER A 62 0.54 4.43 -4.51
CA SER A 62 -0.15 5.22 -5.52
C SER A 62 0.63 6.51 -5.77
N ILE A 63 0.49 7.06 -6.97
CA ILE A 63 1.09 8.33 -7.34
C ILE A 63 0.16 9.45 -6.85
N VAL A 64 0.72 10.41 -6.11
CA VAL A 64 -0.04 11.55 -5.57
C VAL A 64 -0.21 12.67 -6.61
N ASN A 65 0.80 12.88 -7.45
CA ASN A 65 0.84 13.93 -8.48
C ASN A 65 1.05 13.30 -9.85
N GLY A 66 0.01 12.65 -10.38
CA GLY A 66 -0.03 12.21 -11.79
C GLY A 66 -0.33 13.39 -12.72
N TYR A 67 0.03 13.27 -13.99
CA TYR A 67 -0.15 14.33 -15.02
C TYR A 67 -1.62 14.78 -15.18
N GLU A 68 -2.58 13.94 -14.78
CA GLU A 68 -4.02 14.17 -14.96
C GLU A 68 -4.80 14.47 -13.67
N GLY A 69 -4.17 14.53 -12.49
CA GLY A 69 -4.82 14.93 -11.22
C GLY A 69 -5.94 14.01 -10.67
N THR A 70 -6.47 13.08 -11.47
CA THR A 70 -7.56 12.15 -11.11
C THR A 70 -7.14 11.20 -9.99
N GLU A 71 -5.88 10.79 -9.98
CA GLU A 71 -5.33 9.80 -9.05
C GLU A 71 -5.38 10.28 -7.60
N CYS A 72 -5.19 11.57 -7.34
CA CYS A 72 -5.26 12.13 -5.98
C CYS A 72 -6.68 12.04 -5.41
N SER A 73 -7.70 12.31 -6.23
CA SER A 73 -9.10 12.21 -5.81
C SER A 73 -9.51 10.76 -5.51
N LEU A 74 -8.99 9.80 -6.28
CA LEU A 74 -9.23 8.36 -6.09
C LEU A 74 -8.49 7.84 -4.86
N LEU A 75 -7.24 8.29 -4.65
CA LEU A 75 -6.46 7.97 -3.46
C LEU A 75 -7.15 8.49 -2.20
N LEU A 76 -7.66 9.72 -2.21
CA LEU A 76 -8.38 10.28 -1.07
C LEU A 76 -9.67 9.50 -0.78
N LYS A 77 -10.40 9.07 -1.82
CA LYS A 77 -11.59 8.21 -1.66
C LYS A 77 -11.22 6.84 -1.09
N LEU A 78 -10.12 6.24 -1.55
CA LEU A 78 -9.61 4.97 -1.05
C LEU A 78 -9.23 5.09 0.42
N VAL A 79 -8.39 6.06 0.79
CA VAL A 79 -7.97 6.31 2.18
C VAL A 79 -9.18 6.57 3.07
N ARG A 80 -10.17 7.38 2.63
CA ARG A 80 -11.40 7.61 3.41
C ARG A 80 -12.18 6.33 3.64
N ARG A 81 -12.33 5.47 2.63
CA ARG A 81 -13.04 4.18 2.78
C ARG A 81 -12.31 3.24 3.73
N LEU A 82 -10.99 3.15 3.61
CA LEU A 82 -10.14 2.33 4.50
C LEU A 82 -10.15 2.86 5.95
N ALA A 83 -10.13 4.18 6.13
CA ALA A 83 -10.15 4.81 7.46
C ALA A 83 -11.52 4.70 8.15
N TYR A 84 -12.62 4.84 7.41
CA TYR A 84 -13.97 4.66 7.97
C TYR A 84 -14.26 3.20 8.36
N GLY A 85 -13.62 2.22 7.71
CA GLY A 85 -13.72 0.79 8.02
C GLY A 85 -13.01 0.33 9.30
N GLY A 86 -12.37 1.24 10.05
CA GLY A 86 -11.93 0.98 11.43
C GLY A 86 -10.63 0.21 11.62
N LEU A 87 -9.85 -0.10 10.57
CA LEU A 87 -8.67 -0.98 10.72
C LEU A 87 -7.29 -0.34 10.47
N LEU A 88 -7.16 0.97 10.20
CA LEU A 88 -5.84 1.47 9.81
C LEU A 88 -5.58 2.94 10.18
N LEU A 89 -5.05 3.17 11.39
CA LEU A 89 -4.63 4.52 11.79
C LEU A 89 -3.20 4.61 12.35
N LYS A 90 -2.33 3.61 12.13
CA LYS A 90 -0.92 3.72 12.54
C LYS A 90 0.08 3.72 11.39
N SER A 91 -0.21 3.06 10.26
CA SER A 91 0.77 2.89 9.16
C SER A 91 0.45 3.71 7.91
N VAL A 92 -0.83 3.97 7.57
CA VAL A 92 -1.21 4.72 6.36
C VAL A 92 -0.89 6.23 6.46
N VAL A 93 -0.89 6.80 7.66
CA VAL A 93 -0.70 8.26 7.85
C VAL A 93 0.75 8.71 7.60
N ALA A 94 1.73 7.80 7.70
CA ALA A 94 3.14 8.18 7.63
C ALA A 94 3.62 8.65 6.23
N LEU A 95 3.04 8.12 5.14
CA LEU A 95 3.47 8.49 3.78
C LEU A 95 2.63 9.66 3.22
N ALA A 96 1.33 9.69 3.53
CA ALA A 96 0.43 10.73 3.05
C ALA A 96 0.74 12.11 3.65
N SER A 97 1.10 12.19 4.94
CA SER A 97 1.45 13.48 5.58
C SER A 97 2.71 14.14 4.99
N LYS A 98 3.66 13.37 4.45
CA LYS A 98 4.85 13.94 3.81
C LYS A 98 4.52 14.53 2.44
N ALA A 99 3.66 13.87 1.67
CA ALA A 99 3.17 14.38 0.38
C ALA A 99 2.21 15.58 0.53
N LEU A 100 1.37 15.58 1.57
CA LEU A 100 0.45 16.69 1.88
C LEU A 100 1.16 17.90 2.51
N GLY A 101 2.25 17.70 3.26
CA GLY A 101 3.03 18.79 3.87
C GLY A 101 3.90 19.58 2.89
N GLU A 102 4.15 19.06 1.69
CA GLU A 102 4.91 19.75 0.63
C GLU A 102 4.02 20.60 -0.31
N LEU A 103 2.70 20.46 -0.22
CA LEU A 103 1.71 21.36 -0.83
C LEU A 103 1.25 22.37 0.22
N GLY A 104 2.07 23.40 0.43
CA GLY A 104 1.89 24.42 1.47
C GLY A 104 0.48 24.97 1.59
N MET A 105 -0.11 24.75 2.77
CA MET A 105 -0.44 25.85 3.67
C MET A 105 0.71 26.05 4.65
#